data_AF-A0A8S3JPB1-F1
#
_entry.id   AF-A0A8S3JPB1-F1
#
_cell.length_a   1.000
_cell.length_b   1.000
_cell.length_c   1.000
_cell.angle_alpha   90.00
_cell.angle_beta   90.00
_cell.angle_gamma   90.00
#
_symmetry.space_group_name_H-M   'P 1'
#
loop_
_entity.id
_entity.type
_entity.pdbx_description
1 polymer ?
#
loop_
_entity_poly.entity_id
_entity_poly.type
_entity_poly.pdbx_seq_one_letter_code
_entity_poly.pdbx_strand_id
1 'polypeptide(L)'
;MYKLRDVPQNFEFYGPPHPEDPQGPTLWTRPYFDCGRSDKWIISSVSPIVDIYPRHTEYRHLQSMRNLAVAVTHIDFLMTDINQCIEVGQTSAQTNDPQSKQPNLFAGTDKCKPTTRCEPLFGFGFRRGGYQCLCQPGFRYPPYQDGPFKGYVIEKATKEEYQNNFDCIKVE
;
A
#
# COMPACT_ATOMS: atom_id res chain seq x y z
N MET A 1 26.28 -30.79 16.84
CA MET A 1 25.18 -30.45 15.90
C MET A 1 23.86 -30.78 16.60
N TYR A 2 23.36 -29.87 17.43
CA TYR A 2 22.19 -30.15 18.27
C TYR A 2 20.90 -29.92 17.48
N LYS A 3 20.12 -30.98 17.28
CA LYS A 3 18.78 -30.91 16.68
C LYS A 3 17.83 -30.22 17.67
N LEU A 4 17.33 -29.06 17.27
CA LEU A 4 16.19 -28.37 17.86
C LEU A 4 14.96 -29.28 17.73
N ARG A 5 14.67 -30.07 18.76
CA ARG A 5 13.36 -30.72 18.95
C ARG A 5 12.62 -29.94 20.03
N ASP A 6 11.34 -29.69 19.76
CA ASP A 6 10.33 -29.16 20.69
C ASP A 6 10.24 -27.63 20.83
N VAL A 7 10.44 -26.90 19.75
CA VAL A 7 9.63 -25.69 19.49
C VAL A 7 8.55 -26.16 18.51
N PRO A 8 7.24 -25.98 18.75
CA PRO A 8 6.26 -26.15 17.69
C PRO A 8 6.73 -25.27 16.53
N GLN A 9 7.02 -25.87 15.37
CA GLN A 9 7.72 -25.20 14.27
C GLN A 9 7.04 -23.91 13.78
N ASN A 10 5.79 -23.65 14.20
CA ASN A 10 4.95 -22.53 13.80
C ASN A 10 4.28 -21.81 14.99
N PHE A 11 5.01 -21.40 16.04
CA PHE A 11 4.46 -20.42 16.98
C PHE A 11 4.93 -19.02 16.61
N GLU A 12 4.05 -18.27 15.93
CA GLU A 12 4.27 -16.86 15.64
C GLU A 12 3.86 -16.02 16.85
N PHE A 13 4.85 -15.53 17.60
CA PHE A 13 4.63 -14.64 18.74
C PHE A 13 4.86 -13.19 18.34
N TYR A 14 3.79 -12.40 18.31
CA TYR A 14 3.84 -10.98 17.97
C TYR A 14 3.80 -10.05 19.20
N GLY A 15 4.00 -10.62 20.40
CA GLY A 15 3.73 -9.92 21.66
C GLY A 15 2.24 -9.99 22.04
N PRO A 16 1.88 -9.62 23.28
CA PRO A 16 0.48 -9.38 23.59
C PRO A 16 0.05 -8.09 22.88
N PRO A 17 -0.84 -8.14 21.87
CA PRO A 17 -1.41 -6.92 21.32
C PRO A 17 -2.19 -6.20 22.42
N HIS A 18 -2.30 -4.87 22.33
CA HIS A 18 -3.37 -4.20 23.05
C HIS A 18 -4.71 -4.85 22.61
N PRO A 19 -5.73 -4.99 23.49
CA PRO A 19 -6.99 -5.63 23.12
C PRO A 19 -7.68 -5.03 21.88
N GLU A 20 -7.35 -3.79 21.57
CA GLU A 20 -7.87 -3.03 20.42
C GLU A 20 -6.92 -3.00 19.21
N ASP A 21 -5.68 -3.47 19.36
CA ASP A 21 -4.72 -3.46 18.25
C ASP A 21 -4.99 -4.62 17.28
N PRO A 22 -5.02 -4.35 15.96
CA PRO A 22 -5.10 -5.41 14.97
C PRO A 22 -3.89 -6.33 15.10
N GLN A 23 -4.14 -7.65 15.18
CA GLN A 23 -3.09 -8.65 15.29
C GLN A 23 -2.20 -8.62 14.03
N GLY A 24 -0.89 -8.53 14.22
CA GLY A 24 0.08 -8.58 13.13
C GLY A 24 1.54 -8.41 13.60
N PRO A 25 2.52 -8.67 12.71
CA PRO A 25 3.94 -8.57 13.04
C PRO A 25 4.42 -7.13 13.29
N THR A 26 3.63 -6.15 12.89
CA THR A 26 4.02 -4.74 12.89
C THR A 26 2.80 -3.87 13.09
N LEU A 27 2.93 -2.89 13.97
CA LEU A 27 1.95 -1.83 14.14
C LEU A 27 2.30 -0.66 13.22
N TRP A 28 1.34 -0.22 12.42
CA TRP A 28 1.47 0.96 11.58
C TRP A 28 0.84 2.18 12.26
N THR A 29 1.60 3.26 12.40
CA THR A 29 1.07 4.51 12.96
C THR A 29 0.30 5.29 11.90
N ARG A 30 -0.60 6.18 12.35
CA ARG A 30 -1.14 7.23 11.47
C ARG A 30 0.00 8.16 11.02
N PRO A 31 -0.09 8.79 9.84
CA PRO A 31 0.92 9.75 9.39
C PRO A 31 1.04 10.92 10.39
N TYR A 32 2.26 11.29 10.75
CA TYR A 32 2.55 12.45 11.61
C TYR A 32 3.79 13.19 11.11
N PHE A 33 3.92 14.46 11.52
CA PHE A 33 5.09 15.28 11.19
C PHE A 33 6.15 15.14 12.28
N ASP A 34 7.36 14.72 11.90
CA ASP A 34 8.49 14.53 12.82
C ASP A 34 9.32 15.81 12.96
N CYS A 35 9.06 16.58 14.01
CA CYS A 35 9.75 17.84 14.28
C CYS A 35 11.15 17.62 14.86
N GLY A 36 12.17 18.25 14.26
CA GLY A 36 13.50 18.42 14.84
C GLY A 36 14.52 17.31 14.53
N ARG A 37 14.08 16.19 13.92
CA ARG A 37 14.99 15.16 13.42
C ARG A 37 14.95 15.07 11.90
N SER A 38 13.82 14.68 11.33
CA SER A 38 13.67 14.54 9.87
C SER A 38 12.91 15.69 9.20
N ASP A 39 12.15 16.50 9.96
CA ASP A 39 11.34 17.63 9.49
C ASP A 39 10.46 17.26 8.29
N LYS A 40 9.87 16.06 8.35
CA LYS A 40 9.07 15.45 7.28
C LYS A 40 7.82 14.77 7.82
N TRP A 41 6.84 14.59 6.93
CA TRP A 41 5.70 13.71 7.17
C TRP A 41 6.15 12.26 7.05
N ILE A 42 5.93 11.46 8.10
CA ILE A 42 6.35 10.07 8.14
C ILE A 42 5.22 9.14 8.57
N ILE A 43 5.31 7.90 8.10
CA ILE A 43 4.57 6.77 8.64
C ILE A 43 5.58 5.84 9.31
N SER A 44 5.28 5.39 10.53
CA SER A 44 6.16 4.52 11.30
C SER A 44 5.61 3.10 11.34
N SER A 45 6.47 2.15 10.98
CA SER A 45 6.28 0.72 11.19
C SER A 45 7.03 0.33 12.46
N VAL A 46 6.28 -0.21 13.43
CA VAL A 46 6.75 -0.50 14.77
C VAL A 46 6.69 -2.01 14.99
N SER A 47 7.84 -2.64 15.25
CA SER A 47 7.94 -4.07 15.55
C SER A 47 8.61 -4.32 16.90
N PRO A 48 8.08 -5.26 17.72
CA PRO A 48 8.69 -5.61 18.99
C PRO A 48 9.90 -6.52 18.79
N ILE A 49 10.95 -6.30 19.58
CA ILE A 49 12.06 -7.23 19.75
C ILE A 49 11.74 -8.08 20.98
N VAL A 50 11.52 -9.36 20.75
CA VAL A 50 11.14 -10.33 21.78
C VAL A 50 12.35 -11.15 22.19
N ASP A 51 12.51 -11.36 23.49
CA ASP A 51 13.49 -12.29 24.04
C ASP A 51 12.80 -13.48 24.72
N ILE A 52 13.42 -14.64 24.52
CA ILE A 52 13.03 -15.88 25.16
C ILE A 52 13.95 -16.02 26.36
N TYR A 53 13.51 -15.53 27.51
CA TYR A 53 14.33 -15.57 28.72
C TYR A 53 14.64 -17.03 29.07
N PRO A 54 15.90 -17.49 28.91
CA PRO A 54 16.24 -18.85 29.28
C PRO A 54 16.35 -18.87 30.79
N ARG A 55 15.31 -19.39 31.46
CA ARG A 55 15.54 -19.83 32.84
C ARG A 55 16.67 -20.86 32.80
N HIS A 56 17.51 -20.88 33.83
CA HIS A 56 18.61 -21.83 34.00
C HIS A 56 18.12 -23.29 34.20
N THR A 57 16.93 -23.60 33.69
CA THR A 57 16.20 -24.84 33.80
C THR A 57 15.96 -25.39 32.40
N GLU A 58 16.13 -26.69 32.22
CA GLU A 58 15.89 -27.35 30.93
C GLU A 58 14.40 -27.44 30.56
N TYR A 59 13.49 -27.04 31.45
CA TYR A 59 12.05 -26.98 31.22
C TYR A 59 11.67 -25.81 30.31
N ARG A 60 11.61 -26.06 29.00
CA ARG A 60 11.29 -25.06 27.97
C ARG A 60 9.82 -24.63 27.91
N HIS A 61 8.90 -25.44 28.46
CA HIS A 61 7.45 -25.14 28.47
C HIS A 61 7.04 -24.03 29.46
N LEU A 62 7.98 -23.54 30.28
CA LEU A 62 7.80 -22.43 31.23
C LEU A 62 8.54 -21.16 30.78
N GLN A 63 9.07 -21.12 29.56
CA GLN A 63 9.69 -19.94 28.99
C GLN A 63 8.60 -18.89 28.69
N SER A 64 8.77 -17.69 29.23
CA SER A 64 7.89 -16.56 28.98
C SER A 64 8.59 -15.62 28.00
N MET A 65 7.91 -15.32 26.90
CA MET A 65 8.38 -14.33 25.95
C MET A 65 8.07 -12.93 26.50
N ARG A 66 9.08 -12.04 26.47
CA ARG A 66 8.93 -10.64 26.88
C ARG A 66 9.39 -9.73 25.76
N ASN A 67 8.70 -8.61 25.59
CA ASN A 67 9.16 -7.53 24.73
C ASN A 67 10.31 -6.81 25.46
N LEU A 68 11.52 -6.84 24.89
CA LEU A 68 12.68 -6.15 25.45
C LEU A 68 12.86 -4.76 24.86
N ALA A 69 12.62 -4.63 23.56
CA ALA A 69 12.86 -3.41 22.82
C ALA A 69 11.86 -3.29 21.67
N VAL A 70 11.91 -2.15 20.98
CA VAL A 70 11.07 -1.85 19.83
C VAL A 70 11.97 -1.36 18.70
N ALA A 71 11.83 -1.97 17.53
CA ALA A 71 12.43 -1.49 16.30
C ALA A 71 11.40 -0.62 15.57
N VAL A 72 11.79 0.60 15.21
CA VAL A 72 10.95 1.52 14.47
C VAL A 72 11.60 1.84 13.14
N THR A 73 10.83 1.67 12.06
CA THR A 73 11.24 2.07 10.71
C THR A 73 10.31 3.17 10.22
N HIS A 74 10.90 4.22 9.65
CA HIS A 74 10.15 5.37 9.14
C HIS A 74 10.13 5.36 7.61
N ILE A 75 8.96 5.65 7.07
CA ILE A 75 8.74 5.83 5.63
C ILE A 75 8.35 7.29 5.39
N ASP A 76 9.00 7.94 4.43
CA ASP A 76 8.64 9.30 4.00
C ASP A 76 7.26 9.25 3.34
N PHE A 77 6.27 9.85 3.99
CA PHE A 77 4.88 9.78 3.56
C PHE A 77 4.68 10.39 2.17
N LEU A 78 5.42 11.46 1.84
CA LEU A 78 5.27 12.16 0.58
C LEU A 78 5.83 11.37 -0.60
N MET A 79 6.68 10.38 -0.34
CA MET A 79 7.26 9.50 -1.36
C MET A 79 6.42 8.23 -1.60
N THR A 80 5.46 7.94 -0.73
CA THR A 80 4.56 6.79 -0.90
C THR A 80 3.58 7.06 -2.03
N ASP A 81 3.53 6.17 -3.01
CA ASP A 81 2.60 6.25 -4.13
C ASP A 81 1.16 6.01 -3.68
N ILE A 82 0.22 6.70 -4.34
CA ILE A 82 -1.22 6.45 -4.21
C ILE A 82 -1.73 5.73 -5.47
N ASN A 83 -2.72 4.85 -5.28
CA ASN A 83 -3.41 4.21 -6.40
C ASN A 83 -4.79 4.83 -6.58
N GLN A 84 -4.99 5.65 -7.62
CA GLN A 84 -6.30 6.25 -7.88
C GLN A 84 -7.24 5.38 -8.71
N CYS A 85 -6.71 4.32 -9.33
CA CYS A 85 -7.48 3.48 -10.22
C CYS A 85 -8.42 2.56 -9.42
N ILE A 86 -9.63 2.38 -9.93
CA ILE A 86 -10.52 1.32 -9.46
C ILE A 86 -9.95 -0.02 -9.92
N GLU A 87 -9.86 -0.99 -9.01
CA GLU A 87 -9.51 -2.35 -9.36
C GLU A 87 -10.71 -3.02 -10.04
N VAL A 88 -10.85 -2.80 -11.36
CA VAL A 88 -11.87 -3.46 -12.17
C VAL A 88 -11.52 -4.95 -12.27
N GLY A 89 -12.18 -5.76 -11.44
CA GLY A 89 -11.98 -7.22 -11.37
C GLY A 89 -11.54 -7.72 -10.00
N GLN A 90 -11.00 -6.85 -9.14
CA GLN A 90 -10.90 -7.15 -7.71
C GLN A 90 -12.15 -6.62 -7.03
N THR A 91 -13.24 -7.38 -7.15
CA THR A 91 -14.03 -7.54 -5.92
C THR A 91 -13.04 -8.00 -4.87
N SER A 92 -13.17 -7.54 -3.63
CA SER A 92 -12.45 -7.98 -2.43
C SER A 92 -12.61 -9.48 -2.10
N ALA A 93 -12.79 -10.30 -3.14
CA ALA A 93 -13.19 -11.70 -3.20
C ALA A 93 -12.34 -12.52 -4.21
N GLN A 94 -11.40 -11.93 -4.97
CA GLN A 94 -10.55 -12.68 -5.94
C GLN A 94 -9.09 -12.84 -5.54
N THR A 95 -8.72 -12.40 -4.34
CA THR A 95 -7.46 -12.76 -3.72
C THR A 95 -7.82 -13.44 -2.41
N ASN A 96 -7.42 -14.69 -2.23
CA ASN A 96 -7.54 -15.42 -0.96
C ASN A 96 -6.62 -14.83 0.15
N ASP A 97 -6.24 -13.56 -0.01
CA ASP A 97 -5.38 -12.81 0.89
C ASP A 97 -6.26 -11.94 1.78
N PRO A 98 -6.36 -12.21 3.08
CA PRO A 98 -7.16 -11.40 4.00
C PRO A 98 -6.73 -9.91 4.05
N GLN A 99 -5.54 -9.54 3.56
CA GLN A 99 -5.09 -8.16 3.47
C GLN A 99 -5.60 -7.39 2.24
N SER A 100 -6.00 -8.08 1.17
CA SER A 100 -6.59 -7.44 -0.02
C SER A 100 -8.02 -6.92 0.20
N LYS A 101 -8.58 -7.20 1.37
CA LYS A 101 -9.93 -6.78 1.75
C LYS A 101 -10.01 -5.33 2.20
N GLN A 102 -8.86 -4.65 2.38
CA GLN A 102 -8.85 -3.22 2.69
C GLN A 102 -9.23 -2.42 1.45
N PRO A 103 -10.35 -1.67 1.46
CA PRO A 103 -10.72 -0.85 0.32
C PRO A 103 -9.66 0.24 0.14
N ASN A 104 -9.06 0.30 -1.04
CA ASN A 104 -8.19 1.40 -1.42
C ASN A 104 -8.99 2.71 -1.33
N LEU A 105 -8.62 3.59 -0.39
CA LEU A 105 -9.31 4.85 -0.13
C LEU A 105 -9.27 5.81 -1.33
N PHE A 106 -8.26 5.69 -2.18
CA PHE A 106 -8.06 6.56 -3.34
C PHE A 106 -8.69 5.98 -4.62
N ALA A 107 -9.23 4.77 -4.59
CA ALA A 107 -9.83 4.16 -5.77
C ALA A 107 -11.01 4.98 -6.31
N GLY A 108 -11.02 5.20 -7.63
CA GLY A 108 -12.08 5.96 -8.31
C GLY A 108 -11.95 7.47 -8.19
N THR A 109 -10.80 7.96 -7.72
CA THR A 109 -10.47 9.38 -7.77
C THR A 109 -9.81 9.77 -9.10
N ASP A 110 -9.54 8.81 -9.97
CA ASP A 110 -9.01 9.06 -11.31
C ASP A 110 -10.04 9.79 -12.19
N LYS A 111 -9.53 10.65 -13.07
CA LYS A 111 -10.32 11.38 -14.07
C LYS A 111 -10.24 10.71 -15.45
N CYS A 112 -10.14 9.40 -15.53
CA CYS A 112 -10.15 8.74 -16.84
C CYS A 112 -11.55 8.82 -17.49
N LYS A 113 -11.59 8.96 -18.82
CA LYS A 113 -12.84 8.94 -19.60
C LYS A 113 -13.38 7.52 -19.71
N PRO A 114 -14.70 7.33 -19.96
CA PRO A 114 -15.29 6.00 -20.11
C PRO A 114 -14.74 5.20 -21.30
N THR A 115 -14.16 5.87 -22.31
CA THR A 115 -13.46 5.26 -23.46
C THR A 115 -12.06 4.75 -23.11
N THR A 116 -11.58 5.04 -21.89
CA THR A 116 -10.25 4.71 -21.39
C THR A 116 -10.31 3.81 -20.15
N ARG A 117 -9.17 3.21 -19.78
CA ARG A 117 -8.95 2.40 -18.58
C ARG A 117 -7.77 2.97 -17.81
N CYS A 118 -7.93 3.09 -16.49
CA CYS A 118 -6.90 3.58 -15.58
C CYS A 118 -5.84 2.50 -15.29
N GLU A 119 -4.57 2.91 -15.30
CA GLU A 119 -3.42 2.14 -14.83
C GLU A 119 -2.56 3.00 -13.88
N PRO A 120 -2.22 2.52 -12.67
CA PRO A 120 -1.40 3.29 -11.73
C PRO A 120 0.06 3.39 -12.19
N LEU A 121 0.71 4.50 -11.87
CA LEU A 121 2.13 4.73 -12.11
C LEU A 121 2.90 4.75 -10.78
N PHE A 122 4.02 4.03 -10.73
CA PHE A 122 4.90 3.99 -9.57
C PHE A 122 5.95 5.11 -9.60
N GLY A 123 6.44 5.54 -8.44
CA GLY A 123 7.43 6.61 -8.27
C GLY A 123 6.85 8.01 -8.44
N PHE A 124 5.54 8.18 -8.31
CA PHE A 124 4.88 9.49 -8.38
C PHE A 124 4.80 10.18 -7.01
N GLY A 125 4.90 9.43 -5.91
CA GLY A 125 4.72 9.90 -4.55
C GLY A 125 3.26 10.25 -4.24
N PHE A 126 3.06 10.95 -3.12
CA PHE A 126 1.76 11.32 -2.60
C PHE A 126 1.19 12.55 -3.33
N ARG A 127 0.88 12.40 -4.61
CA ARG A 127 0.30 13.47 -5.44
C ARG A 127 -0.71 12.93 -6.45
N ARG A 128 -1.69 13.75 -6.80
CA ARG A 128 -2.66 13.42 -7.86
C ARG A 128 -1.97 13.31 -9.22
N GLY A 129 -2.55 12.49 -10.10
CA GLY A 129 -2.04 12.27 -11.45
C GLY A 129 -1.00 11.15 -11.60
N GLY A 130 -0.72 10.37 -10.54
CA GLY A 130 0.08 9.15 -10.56
C GLY A 130 -0.60 7.95 -11.24
N TYR A 131 -1.28 8.20 -12.35
CA TYR A 131 -1.93 7.18 -13.16
C TYR A 131 -1.82 7.55 -14.64
N GLN A 132 -2.12 6.62 -15.52
CA GLN A 132 -2.29 6.85 -16.94
C GLN A 132 -3.59 6.22 -17.43
N CYS A 133 -4.25 6.87 -18.38
CA CYS A 133 -5.47 6.35 -19.01
C CYS A 133 -5.09 5.75 -20.37
N LEU A 134 -5.19 4.43 -20.46
CA LEU A 134 -5.03 3.66 -21.70
C LEU A 134 -6.36 3.59 -22.45
N CYS A 135 -6.36 3.56 -23.78
CA CYS A 135 -7.60 3.26 -24.50
C CYS A 135 -8.10 1.84 -24.21
N GLN A 136 -9.42 1.69 -24.05
CA GLN A 136 -10.03 0.37 -23.92
C GLN A 136 -9.93 -0.42 -25.24
N PRO A 137 -9.97 -1.77 -25.19
CA PRO A 137 -10.05 -2.59 -26.39
C PRO A 137 -11.22 -2.15 -27.30
N GLY A 138 -10.96 -2.04 -28.61
CA GLY A 138 -11.92 -1.49 -29.58
C GLY A 138 -11.85 0.03 -29.76
N PHE A 139 -10.97 0.71 -29.02
CA PHE A 139 -10.64 2.11 -29.22
C PHE A 139 -9.14 2.30 -29.51
N ARG A 140 -8.80 3.37 -30.21
CA ARG A 140 -7.44 3.80 -30.54
C ARG A 140 -7.20 5.25 -30.12
N TYR A 141 -5.95 5.61 -29.95
CA TYR A 141 -5.55 6.99 -29.67
C TYR A 141 -5.82 7.89 -30.89
N PRO A 142 -6.21 9.16 -30.67
CA PRO A 142 -6.25 10.17 -31.71
C PRO A 142 -4.87 10.35 -32.37
N PRO A 143 -4.80 10.73 -33.66
CA PRO A 143 -3.53 10.84 -34.39
C PRO A 143 -2.58 11.91 -33.86
N TYR A 144 -3.06 12.86 -33.07
CA TYR A 144 -2.26 13.90 -32.41
C TYR A 144 -1.75 13.50 -31.02
N GLN A 145 -2.18 12.35 -30.51
CA GLN A 145 -1.83 11.89 -29.16
C GLN A 145 -0.85 10.72 -29.25
N ASP A 146 0.38 10.96 -28.79
CA ASP A 146 1.40 9.92 -28.69
C ASP A 146 1.27 9.15 -27.37
N GLY A 147 0.58 8.02 -27.44
CA GLY A 147 0.47 7.05 -26.34
C GLY A 147 -0.56 7.44 -25.27
N PRO A 148 -0.48 6.83 -24.07
CA PRO A 148 -1.51 6.97 -23.03
C PRO A 148 -1.64 8.39 -22.50
N PHE A 149 -2.86 8.77 -22.16
CA PHE A 149 -3.11 10.05 -21.52
C PHE A 149 -2.57 10.02 -20.09
N LYS A 150 -1.63 10.91 -19.79
CA LYS A 150 -0.99 10.95 -18.46
C LYS A 150 -1.91 11.66 -17.47
N GLY A 151 -2.14 11.03 -16.31
CA GLY A 151 -3.00 11.55 -15.25
C GLY A 151 -2.59 12.93 -14.77
N TYR A 152 -1.29 13.23 -14.67
CA TYR A 152 -0.81 14.57 -14.29
C TYR A 152 -1.23 15.68 -15.26
N VAL A 153 -1.48 15.36 -16.54
CA VAL A 153 -1.99 16.32 -17.54
C VAL A 153 -3.49 16.48 -17.35
N ILE A 154 -4.21 15.37 -17.21
CA ILE A 154 -5.67 15.35 -16.99
C ILE A 154 -6.05 16.11 -15.71
N GLU A 155 -5.27 15.96 -14.65
CA GLU A 155 -5.51 16.62 -13.36
C GLU A 155 -5.29 18.14 -13.41
N LYS A 156 -4.41 18.61 -14.31
CA LYS A 156 -4.13 20.03 -14.54
C LYS A 156 -5.07 20.68 -15.56
N ALA A 157 -5.71 19.88 -16.41
CA ALA A 157 -6.55 20.37 -17.48
C ALA A 157 -7.72 21.21 -16.95
N THR A 158 -8.08 22.25 -17.70
CA THR A 158 -9.31 23.01 -17.47
C THR A 158 -10.53 22.13 -17.74
N LYS A 159 -11.70 22.57 -17.24
CA LYS A 159 -12.95 21.83 -17.48
C LYS A 159 -13.27 21.71 -18.98
N GLU A 160 -12.99 22.75 -19.75
CA GLU A 160 -13.22 22.79 -21.20
C GLU A 160 -12.28 21.84 -21.95
N GLU A 161 -10.98 21.87 -21.62
CA GLU A 161 -10.00 20.92 -22.18
C GLU A 161 -10.34 19.49 -21.83
N TYR A 162 -10.75 19.23 -20.58
CA TYR A 162 -11.15 17.89 -20.17
C TYR A 162 -12.37 17.37 -20.93
N GLN A 163 -13.36 18.23 -21.20
CA GLN A 163 -14.56 17.82 -21.92
C GLN A 163 -14.28 17.51 -23.39
N ASN A 164 -13.41 18.29 -24.03
CA ASN A 164 -13.12 18.18 -25.47
C ASN A 164 -12.00 17.17 -25.80
N ASN A 165 -11.12 16.85 -24.85
CA ASN A 165 -9.97 15.97 -25.06
C ASN A 165 -10.01 14.71 -24.17
N PHE A 166 -8.95 13.90 -24.26
CA PHE A 166 -8.72 12.66 -23.49
C PHE A 166 -9.68 11.50 -23.81
N ASP A 167 -10.44 11.62 -24.89
CA ASP A 167 -11.28 10.54 -25.40
C ASP A 167 -10.55 9.72 -26.47
N CYS A 168 -10.78 8.40 -26.45
CA CYS A 168 -10.31 7.52 -27.50
C CYS A 168 -11.32 7.38 -28.63
N ILE A 169 -10.82 7.17 -29.85
CA ILE A 169 -11.63 7.02 -31.06
C ILE A 169 -11.94 5.54 -31.26
N LYS A 170 -13.18 5.18 -31.60
CA LYS A 170 -13.53 3.78 -31.89
C LYS A 170 -12.77 3.29 -33.12
N VAL A 171 -12.28 2.05 -33.07
CA VAL A 171 -11.72 1.36 -34.24
C VAL A 171 -12.89 0.86 -35.08
N GLU A 172 -12.98 1.34 -36.31
CA GLU A 172 -13.92 0.86 -37.34
C GLU A 172 -13.42 -0.45 -37.96
#